data_AF-A0A1G9XCC0-F1
#
_entry.id   AF-A0A1G9XCC0-F1
#
_cell.length_a   1.000
_cell.length_b   1.000
_cell.length_c   1.000
_cell.angle_alpha   90.00
_cell.angle_beta   90.00
_cell.angle_gamma   90.00
#
_symmetry.space_group_name_H-M   'P 1'
#
loop_
_entity.id
_entity.type
_entity.pdbx_description
1 polymer ?
#
loop_
_entity_poly.entity_id
_entity_poly.type
_entity_poly.pdbx_seq_one_letter_code
_entity_poly.pdbx_strand_id
1 'polypeptide(L)'
;MTAQQEKDAERYCAQPPQRIPALPSDLSLPRTRAILANHAKWVNGTQLRYSFLDGADDGVAKAWLTEVHDGFEEWEGLGIGLKFRPEDNPAESEIRITFADDGSWSYVGTDCLGIGAEEATMNFGWDPTSPYGKATVRHEIGHALGFCHEHQNPFAGIEWNVDKVYEYMAGSPNFWPPETTYHNIIRKLSTDQVAGSHWDVLSIMEYGFGPGLIKRPEAYRNGIPSPLKLSDQDKEYVRTWYPPLAPQMDELKPFQSSVLGLASGDQADYEVIPEKSQKYQFGTFGNADVKMVLFEQVDGENLRYVTGDDDSGEDRNGRFEVKLFKGRRYVLRVRMYSTWGSANASVMYW
;
A
#
# COMPACT_ATOMS: atom_id res chain seq x y z
N MET A 1 -10.78 -48.40 2.39
CA MET A 1 -11.32 -47.29 1.57
C MET A 1 -10.20 -46.29 1.40
N THR A 2 -9.96 -45.92 0.15
CA THR A 2 -8.75 -45.25 -0.35
C THR A 2 -8.56 -43.87 0.26
N ALA A 3 -7.29 -43.53 0.48
CA ALA A 3 -6.80 -42.17 0.65
C ALA A 3 -7.24 -41.34 -0.55
N GLN A 4 -8.34 -40.62 -0.39
CA GLN A 4 -8.95 -39.82 -1.44
C GLN A 4 -9.18 -38.43 -0.88
N GLN A 5 -8.14 -37.61 -1.03
CA GLN A 5 -8.21 -36.16 -1.19
C GLN A 5 -9.26 -35.45 -0.30
N GLU A 6 -8.97 -35.32 0.99
CA GLU A 6 -9.15 -34.00 1.59
C GLU A 6 -8.13 -33.10 0.90
N LYS A 7 -8.52 -32.52 -0.25
CA LYS A 7 -7.88 -31.29 -0.71
C LYS A 7 -8.26 -30.28 0.37
N ASP A 8 -7.37 -30.03 1.31
CA ASP A 8 -7.53 -28.92 2.26
C ASP A 8 -7.91 -27.69 1.44
N ALA A 9 -9.14 -27.21 1.63
CA ALA A 9 -9.59 -26.02 0.94
C ALA A 9 -8.71 -24.85 1.38
N GLU A 10 -8.19 -24.10 0.41
CA GLU A 10 -7.26 -23.00 0.66
C GLU A 10 -7.94 -21.94 1.53
N ARG A 11 -7.22 -21.36 2.50
CA ARG A 11 -7.69 -20.22 3.30
C ARG A 11 -7.44 -18.95 2.51
N TYR A 12 -8.41 -18.05 2.42
CA TYR A 12 -8.26 -16.81 1.65
C TYR A 12 -8.15 -15.61 2.58
N CYS A 13 -7.39 -14.60 2.16
CA CYS A 13 -7.29 -13.34 2.88
C CYS A 13 -8.63 -12.58 2.86
N ALA A 14 -8.98 -11.94 3.97
CA ALA A 14 -10.22 -11.18 4.12
C ALA A 14 -9.93 -9.68 4.19
N GLN A 15 -9.33 -9.12 3.12
CA GLN A 15 -8.93 -7.71 3.06
C GLN A 15 -10.10 -6.78 3.45
N PRO A 16 -9.91 -5.86 4.42
CA PRO A 16 -10.92 -4.88 4.78
C PRO A 16 -11.25 -3.97 3.58
N PRO A 17 -12.48 -3.42 3.55
CA PRO A 17 -12.84 -2.40 2.57
C PRO A 17 -11.92 -1.19 2.62
N GLN A 18 -11.38 -0.82 1.45
CA GLN A 18 -10.55 0.37 1.30
C GLN A 18 -11.35 1.66 1.48
N ARG A 19 -10.67 2.70 1.99
CA ARG A 19 -11.23 4.06 2.04
C ARG A 19 -11.04 4.75 0.71
N ILE A 20 -12.08 4.74 -0.12
CA ILE A 20 -12.06 5.45 -1.40
C ILE A 20 -12.33 6.95 -1.13
N PRO A 21 -11.46 7.88 -1.59
CA PRO A 21 -11.69 9.30 -1.42
C PRO A 21 -12.97 9.74 -2.14
N ALA A 22 -13.74 10.62 -1.50
CA ALA A 22 -14.91 11.24 -2.12
C ALA A 22 -14.44 12.32 -3.10
N LEU A 23 -14.55 12.05 -4.39
CA LEU A 23 -14.10 12.96 -5.44
C LEU A 23 -15.26 13.78 -6.04
N PRO A 24 -15.04 15.06 -6.39
CA PRO A 24 -16.04 15.84 -7.11
C PRO A 24 -16.45 15.19 -8.44
N SER A 25 -17.74 15.28 -8.78
CA SER A 25 -18.29 14.63 -9.97
C SER A 25 -17.89 15.30 -11.29
N ASP A 26 -17.35 16.52 -11.22
CA ASP A 26 -16.91 17.32 -12.36
C ASP A 26 -15.41 17.16 -12.68
N LEU A 27 -14.68 16.34 -11.91
CA LEU A 27 -13.32 15.97 -12.26
C LEU A 27 -13.26 15.25 -13.61
N SER A 28 -12.26 15.60 -14.43
CA SER A 28 -12.00 14.89 -15.67
C SER A 28 -11.57 13.44 -15.38
N LEU A 29 -11.97 12.49 -16.25
CA LEU A 29 -11.61 11.08 -16.09
C LEU A 29 -10.10 10.84 -15.87
N PRO A 30 -9.16 11.46 -16.62
CA PRO A 30 -7.74 11.29 -16.36
C PRO A 30 -7.30 11.75 -14.95
N ARG A 31 -7.86 12.85 -14.44
CA ARG A 31 -7.58 13.37 -13.09
C ARG A 31 -8.09 12.39 -12.02
N THR A 32 -9.34 11.93 -12.15
CA THR A 32 -9.93 10.91 -11.26
C THR A 32 -9.10 9.62 -11.22
N ARG A 33 -8.65 9.13 -12.39
CA ARG A 33 -7.77 7.95 -12.50
C ARG A 33 -6.47 8.12 -11.75
N ALA A 34 -5.81 9.24 -11.97
CA ALA A 34 -4.53 9.54 -11.35
C ALA A 34 -4.66 9.53 -9.81
N ILE A 35 -5.70 10.17 -9.28
CA ILE A 35 -5.96 10.23 -7.83
C ILE A 35 -6.23 8.83 -7.27
N LEU A 36 -7.14 8.06 -7.89
CA LEU A 36 -7.51 6.74 -7.40
C LEU A 36 -6.39 5.72 -7.53
N ALA A 37 -5.51 5.80 -8.53
CA ALA A 37 -4.34 4.92 -8.63
C ALA A 37 -3.29 5.21 -7.53
N ASN A 38 -3.24 6.44 -7.01
CA ASN A 38 -2.23 6.89 -6.07
C ASN A 38 -2.68 6.95 -4.61
N HIS A 39 -3.98 7.10 -4.33
CA HIS A 39 -4.51 7.50 -3.00
C HIS A 39 -3.98 6.66 -1.82
N ALA A 40 -3.93 5.34 -1.99
CA ALA A 40 -3.49 4.41 -0.95
C ALA A 40 -1.96 4.26 -0.89
N LYS A 41 -1.20 4.83 -1.83
CA LYS A 41 0.26 4.68 -1.85
C LYS A 41 0.92 5.59 -0.81
N TRP A 42 1.94 5.05 -0.16
CA TRP A 42 2.86 5.85 0.65
C TRP A 42 3.63 6.83 -0.24
N VAL A 43 4.00 8.01 0.24
CA VAL A 43 5.06 8.77 -0.45
C VAL A 43 6.35 7.95 -0.42
N ASN A 44 7.07 7.89 -1.54
CA ASN A 44 8.27 7.09 -1.63
C ASN A 44 9.31 7.54 -0.60
N GLY A 45 10.11 6.61 -0.09
CA GLY A 45 11.10 6.90 0.95
C GLY A 45 10.58 6.93 2.38
N THR A 46 9.27 6.76 2.59
CA THR A 46 8.67 6.69 3.94
C THR A 46 9.34 5.55 4.73
N GLN A 47 9.62 5.81 6.01
CA GLN A 47 10.02 4.77 6.96
C GLN A 47 8.76 4.27 7.67
N LEU A 48 8.32 3.08 7.30
CA LEU A 48 7.15 2.42 7.84
C LEU A 48 7.56 1.64 9.09
N ARG A 49 7.06 2.08 10.23
CA ARG A 49 7.24 1.37 11.49
C ARG A 49 6.18 0.30 11.63
N TYR A 50 6.60 -0.86 12.12
CA TYR A 50 5.68 -1.94 12.41
C TYR A 50 5.91 -2.54 13.80
N SER A 51 4.81 -2.92 14.43
CA SER A 51 4.79 -3.48 15.79
C SER A 51 3.85 -4.67 15.85
N PHE A 52 4.09 -5.58 16.79
CA PHE A 52 3.16 -6.66 17.13
C PHE A 52 2.30 -6.23 18.32
N LEU A 53 0.98 -6.42 18.23
CA LEU A 53 0.04 -6.15 19.34
C LEU A 53 -0.05 -7.32 20.32
N ASP A 54 0.18 -8.53 19.83
CA ASP A 54 0.36 -9.77 20.58
C ASP A 54 1.75 -10.35 20.25
N GLY A 55 2.55 -10.56 21.29
CA GLY A 55 3.94 -11.00 21.20
C GLY A 55 4.18 -12.41 21.71
N ALA A 56 5.46 -12.76 21.85
CA ALA A 56 5.84 -14.06 22.42
C ALA A 56 5.34 -14.25 23.86
N ASP A 57 5.20 -13.15 24.60
CA ASP A 57 4.67 -13.14 25.96
C ASP A 57 3.15 -13.40 26.00
N ASP A 58 2.45 -13.22 24.88
CA ASP A 58 1.03 -13.53 24.67
C ASP A 58 0.80 -14.93 24.08
N GLY A 59 1.86 -15.73 23.96
CA GLY A 59 1.80 -17.11 23.46
C GLY A 59 2.06 -17.27 21.96
N VAL A 60 2.38 -16.18 21.24
CA VAL A 60 2.78 -16.26 19.82
C VAL A 60 4.14 -16.93 19.71
N ALA A 61 4.29 -17.88 18.78
CA ALA A 61 5.58 -18.52 18.58
C ALA A 61 6.61 -17.51 18.06
N LYS A 62 7.82 -17.48 18.64
CA LYS A 62 8.90 -16.58 18.19
C LYS A 62 9.20 -16.71 16.68
N ALA A 63 9.08 -17.92 16.14
CA ALA A 63 9.26 -18.18 14.72
C ALA A 63 8.23 -17.44 13.83
N TRP A 64 7.03 -17.16 14.35
CA TRP A 64 6.03 -16.38 13.63
C TRP A 64 6.46 -14.92 13.51
N LEU A 65 6.94 -14.33 14.61
CA LEU A 65 7.51 -12.99 14.61
C LEU A 65 8.70 -12.89 13.64
N THR A 66 9.59 -13.88 13.67
CA THR A 66 10.73 -13.97 12.74
C THR A 66 10.29 -14.02 11.28
N GLU A 67 9.29 -14.83 10.94
CA GLU A 67 8.82 -14.89 9.55
C GLU A 67 8.25 -13.56 9.05
N VAL A 68 7.54 -12.82 9.91
CA VAL A 68 7.01 -11.50 9.55
C VAL A 68 8.16 -10.51 9.33
N HIS A 69 9.19 -10.53 10.18
CA HIS A 69 10.41 -9.75 9.96
C HIS A 69 11.07 -10.10 8.61
N ASP A 70 11.27 -11.40 8.32
CA ASP A 70 11.85 -11.87 7.07
C ASP A 70 11.03 -11.41 5.84
N GLY A 71 9.71 -11.36 5.96
CA GLY A 71 8.82 -10.85 4.91
C GLY A 71 9.03 -9.36 4.62
N PHE A 72 9.19 -8.52 5.65
CA PHE A 72 9.51 -7.10 5.47
C PHE A 72 10.92 -6.92 4.88
N GLU A 73 11.89 -7.72 5.32
CA GLU A 73 13.24 -7.73 4.78
C GLU A 73 13.27 -8.16 3.31
N GLU A 74 12.44 -9.12 2.89
CA GLU A 74 12.34 -9.55 1.49
C GLU A 74 11.87 -8.41 0.59
N TRP A 75 10.81 -7.69 0.98
CA TRP A 75 10.32 -6.52 0.24
C TRP A 75 11.33 -5.37 0.24
N GLU A 76 11.96 -5.05 1.37
CA GLU A 76 13.02 -4.01 1.43
C GLU A 76 14.23 -4.39 0.56
N GLY A 77 14.61 -5.67 0.57
CA GLY A 77 15.73 -6.25 -0.18
C GLY A 77 15.59 -6.16 -1.69
N LEU A 78 14.40 -5.82 -2.20
CA LEU A 78 14.20 -5.47 -3.62
C LEU A 78 14.87 -4.14 -4.01
N GLY A 79 15.37 -3.36 -3.04
CA GLY A 79 16.00 -2.06 -3.28
C GLY A 79 14.99 -0.94 -3.50
N ILE A 80 13.80 -1.06 -2.92
CA ILE A 80 12.77 -0.03 -2.99
C ILE A 80 13.13 1.17 -2.11
N GLY A 81 12.52 2.32 -2.37
CA GLY A 81 12.76 3.54 -1.60
C GLY A 81 12.18 3.48 -0.18
N LEU A 82 11.11 2.70 0.04
CA LEU A 82 10.55 2.49 1.38
C LEU A 82 11.52 1.74 2.30
N LYS A 83 11.37 1.97 3.60
CA LYS A 83 12.13 1.30 4.66
C LYS A 83 11.19 0.78 5.72
N PHE A 84 11.46 -0.40 6.26
CA PHE A 84 10.66 -0.98 7.33
C PHE A 84 11.46 -1.02 8.63
N ARG A 85 10.84 -0.62 9.72
CA ARG A 85 11.50 -0.56 11.02
C ARG A 85 10.61 -1.23 12.08
N PRO A 86 11.09 -2.28 12.77
CA PRO A 86 10.46 -2.72 14.00
C PRO A 86 10.35 -1.55 14.98
N GLU A 87 9.22 -1.42 15.65
CA GLU A 87 8.94 -0.43 16.69
C GLU A 87 8.34 -1.16 17.89
N ASP A 88 8.82 -0.85 19.09
CA ASP A 88 8.38 -1.53 20.31
C ASP A 88 7.05 -0.96 20.83
N ASN A 89 6.77 0.32 20.52
CA ASN A 89 5.53 0.98 20.89
C ASN A 89 4.52 0.96 19.71
N PRO A 90 3.44 0.16 19.76
CA PRO A 90 2.46 0.13 18.68
C PRO A 90 1.84 1.48 18.35
N ALA A 91 1.70 2.38 19.33
CA ALA A 91 1.15 3.71 19.11
C ALA A 91 2.05 4.62 18.24
N GLU A 92 3.32 4.23 18.05
CA GLU A 92 4.29 4.92 17.19
C GLU A 92 4.44 4.26 15.81
N SER A 93 3.68 3.20 15.53
CA SER A 93 3.79 2.39 14.32
C SER A 93 2.66 2.64 13.32
N GLU A 94 3.00 2.71 12.04
CA GLU A 94 2.01 2.75 10.96
C GLU A 94 1.31 1.40 10.78
N ILE A 95 2.05 0.30 10.95
CA ILE A 95 1.56 -1.06 10.74
C ILE A 95 1.54 -1.81 12.08
N ARG A 96 0.36 -2.29 12.50
CA ARG A 96 0.16 -2.99 13.76
C ARG A 96 -0.35 -4.40 13.48
N ILE A 97 0.42 -5.41 13.84
CA ILE A 97 0.20 -6.80 13.43
C ILE A 97 -0.36 -7.59 14.60
N THR A 98 -1.36 -8.44 14.33
CA THR A 98 -1.83 -9.46 15.28
C THR A 98 -1.80 -10.87 14.69
N PHE A 99 -2.01 -11.89 15.54
CA PHE A 99 -2.03 -13.31 15.18
C PHE A 99 -3.33 -14.00 15.62
N ALA A 100 -4.44 -13.29 15.57
CA ALA A 100 -5.76 -13.80 15.93
C ALA A 100 -6.26 -14.83 14.90
N ASP A 101 -6.96 -15.88 15.35
CA ASP A 101 -7.55 -16.93 14.49
C ASP A 101 -8.87 -16.45 13.83
N ASP A 102 -8.85 -15.27 13.20
CA ASP A 102 -9.99 -14.67 12.49
C ASP A 102 -9.72 -14.43 10.99
N GLY A 103 -8.70 -15.10 10.47
CA GLY A 103 -8.26 -15.04 9.06
C GLY A 103 -7.13 -14.03 8.84
N SER A 104 -6.38 -14.17 7.76
CA SER A 104 -5.29 -13.22 7.46
C SER A 104 -5.81 -12.05 6.63
N TRP A 105 -5.32 -10.85 6.91
CA TRP A 105 -5.75 -9.63 6.24
C TRP A 105 -4.82 -8.45 6.53
N SER A 106 -4.86 -7.42 5.69
CA SER A 106 -4.20 -6.13 5.92
C SER A 106 -5.02 -5.01 5.29
N TYR A 107 -5.01 -3.84 5.94
CA TYR A 107 -5.42 -2.61 5.27
C TYR A 107 -4.43 -2.27 4.14
N VAL A 108 -4.90 -1.47 3.17
CA VAL A 108 -4.15 -1.18 1.97
C VAL A 108 -3.40 0.13 2.08
N GLY A 109 -2.07 0.04 2.18
CA GLY A 109 -1.19 1.21 2.16
C GLY A 109 -1.53 2.24 3.24
N THR A 110 -1.73 3.50 2.84
CA THR A 110 -2.02 4.59 3.79
C THR A 110 -3.36 4.49 4.50
N ASP A 111 -4.24 3.55 4.14
CA ASP A 111 -5.46 3.27 4.90
C ASP A 111 -5.16 2.87 6.36
N CYS A 112 -3.97 2.30 6.61
CA CYS A 112 -3.46 1.99 7.95
C CYS A 112 -3.43 3.23 8.87
N LEU A 113 -3.19 4.43 8.31
CA LEU A 113 -3.14 5.69 9.09
C LEU A 113 -4.49 6.12 9.66
N GLY A 114 -5.58 5.58 9.12
CA GLY A 114 -6.94 5.86 9.56
C GLY A 114 -7.44 4.98 10.70
N ILE A 115 -6.64 4.02 11.15
CA ILE A 115 -6.99 3.00 12.14
C ILE A 115 -6.46 3.41 13.52
N GLY A 116 -7.22 3.14 14.59
CA GLY A 116 -6.84 3.53 15.95
C GLY A 116 -5.47 2.97 16.37
N ALA A 117 -4.78 3.69 17.25
CA ALA A 117 -3.40 3.40 17.67
C ALA A 117 -3.25 2.05 18.40
N GLU A 118 -4.33 1.51 18.96
CA GLU A 118 -4.38 0.21 19.65
C GLU A 118 -5.06 -0.89 18.80
N GLU A 119 -5.49 -0.56 17.59
CA GLU A 119 -6.19 -1.48 16.69
C GLU A 119 -5.24 -2.04 15.65
N ALA A 120 -5.38 -3.33 15.32
CA ALA A 120 -4.57 -3.98 14.30
C ALA A 120 -4.84 -3.40 12.91
N THR A 121 -3.77 -3.28 12.13
CA THR A 121 -3.85 -2.95 10.70
C THR A 121 -3.53 -4.15 9.80
N MET A 122 -3.04 -5.23 10.38
CA MET A 122 -2.68 -6.48 9.72
C MET A 122 -2.89 -7.65 10.69
N ASN A 123 -3.32 -8.80 10.18
CA ASN A 123 -3.44 -10.03 10.96
C ASN A 123 -2.92 -11.24 10.18
N PHE A 124 -2.32 -12.19 10.90
CA PHE A 124 -1.97 -13.52 10.39
C PHE A 124 -2.72 -14.60 11.18
N GLY A 125 -3.80 -15.13 10.59
CA GLY A 125 -4.70 -16.08 11.25
C GLY A 125 -4.32 -17.55 11.09
N TRP A 126 -3.08 -17.86 10.69
CA TRP A 126 -2.56 -19.22 10.60
C TRP A 126 -1.03 -19.21 10.65
N ASP A 127 -0.43 -20.39 10.78
CA ASP A 127 1.02 -20.55 10.88
C ASP A 127 1.75 -19.91 9.68
N PRO A 128 2.41 -18.74 9.88
CA PRO A 128 3.13 -18.04 8.83
C PRO A 128 4.39 -18.81 8.41
N THR A 129 4.88 -19.76 9.19
CA THR A 129 6.14 -20.47 8.89
C THR A 129 5.98 -21.59 7.87
N SER A 130 4.74 -22.04 7.62
CA SER A 130 4.39 -23.01 6.58
C SER A 130 4.60 -22.42 5.18
N PRO A 131 4.85 -23.21 4.11
CA PRO A 131 5.04 -22.67 2.76
C PRO A 131 3.93 -21.71 2.29
N TYR A 132 2.68 -22.03 2.63
CA TYR A 132 1.52 -21.16 2.36
C TYR A 132 1.47 -19.94 3.29
N GLY A 133 1.80 -20.12 4.57
CA GLY A 133 1.96 -19.04 5.53
C GLY A 133 2.97 -17.99 5.09
N LYS A 134 4.14 -18.40 4.58
CA LYS A 134 5.16 -17.47 4.09
C LYS A 134 4.65 -16.67 2.89
N ALA A 135 3.89 -17.32 2.02
CA ALA A 135 3.23 -16.65 0.90
C ALA A 135 2.20 -15.63 1.38
N THR A 136 1.43 -15.98 2.42
CA THR A 136 0.49 -15.07 3.09
C THR A 136 1.21 -13.86 3.68
N VAL A 137 2.35 -14.05 4.36
CA VAL A 137 3.17 -12.93 4.87
C VAL A 137 3.56 -11.96 3.77
N ARG A 138 4.06 -12.47 2.63
CA ARG A 138 4.40 -11.62 1.48
C ARG A 138 3.18 -10.88 0.94
N HIS A 139 2.04 -11.56 0.86
CA HIS A 139 0.76 -11.03 0.37
C HIS A 139 0.24 -9.88 1.24
N GLU A 140 0.13 -10.08 2.57
CA GLU A 140 -0.35 -9.05 3.48
C GLU A 140 0.58 -7.84 3.54
N ILE A 141 1.90 -8.05 3.48
CA ILE A 141 2.85 -6.94 3.37
C ILE A 141 2.68 -6.21 2.02
N GLY A 142 2.34 -6.93 0.94
CA GLY A 142 1.95 -6.34 -0.33
C GLY A 142 0.73 -5.42 -0.22
N HIS A 143 -0.29 -5.82 0.55
CA HIS A 143 -1.42 -4.94 0.89
C HIS A 143 -0.95 -3.71 1.68
N ALA A 144 -0.13 -3.87 2.71
CA ALA A 144 0.41 -2.74 3.48
C ALA A 144 1.30 -1.80 2.62
N LEU A 145 1.84 -2.26 1.50
CA LEU A 145 2.51 -1.45 0.48
C LEU A 145 1.55 -0.72 -0.47
N GLY A 146 0.26 -0.99 -0.38
CA GLY A 146 -0.81 -0.38 -1.16
C GLY A 146 -1.25 -1.22 -2.37
N PHE A 147 -0.92 -2.51 -2.45
CA PHE A 147 -1.38 -3.38 -3.54
C PHE A 147 -2.75 -3.98 -3.24
N CYS A 148 -3.53 -4.19 -4.30
CA CYS A 148 -4.83 -4.86 -4.25
C CYS A 148 -4.68 -6.26 -4.83
N HIS A 149 -5.72 -7.08 -4.71
CA HIS A 149 -5.70 -8.41 -5.33
C HIS A 149 -5.63 -8.34 -6.86
N GLU A 150 -4.80 -9.21 -7.44
CA GLU A 150 -4.50 -9.22 -8.87
C GLU A 150 -5.67 -9.76 -9.70
N HIS A 151 -6.48 -10.68 -9.17
CA HIS A 151 -7.69 -11.16 -9.85
C HIS A 151 -8.78 -10.09 -9.97
N GLN A 152 -8.69 -9.01 -9.19
CA GLN A 152 -9.61 -7.87 -9.29
C GLN A 152 -9.18 -6.88 -10.38
N ASN A 153 -8.00 -7.05 -10.98
CA ASN A 153 -7.53 -6.28 -12.12
C ASN A 153 -8.57 -6.38 -13.27
N PRO A 154 -9.08 -5.25 -13.79
CA PRO A 154 -10.08 -5.25 -14.86
C PRO A 154 -9.54 -5.85 -16.17
N PHE A 155 -8.22 -5.90 -16.35
CA PHE A 155 -7.57 -6.49 -17.51
C PHE A 155 -7.36 -8.01 -17.41
N ALA A 156 -7.69 -8.63 -16.27
CA ALA A 156 -7.64 -10.09 -16.11
C ALA A 156 -8.60 -10.84 -17.03
N GLY A 157 -9.66 -10.18 -17.49
CA GLY A 157 -10.70 -10.81 -18.32
C GLY A 157 -11.45 -11.94 -17.60
N ILE A 158 -11.31 -12.03 -16.26
CA ILE A 158 -11.95 -13.07 -15.48
C ILE A 158 -13.46 -12.85 -15.47
N GLU A 159 -14.18 -13.83 -16.00
CA GLU A 159 -15.62 -13.98 -15.84
C GLU A 159 -15.88 -15.08 -14.79
N TRP A 160 -16.44 -14.69 -13.66
CA TRP A 160 -16.71 -15.61 -12.55
C TRP A 160 -17.94 -16.49 -12.80
N ASN A 161 -17.89 -17.72 -12.29
CA ASN A 161 -19.09 -18.49 -12.00
C ASN A 161 -19.64 -18.07 -10.63
N VAL A 162 -20.32 -16.93 -10.61
CA VAL A 162 -20.73 -16.20 -9.40
C VAL A 162 -21.41 -17.10 -8.36
N ASP A 163 -22.39 -17.93 -8.76
CA ASP A 163 -23.10 -18.81 -7.83
C ASP A 163 -22.15 -19.83 -7.18
N LYS A 164 -21.22 -20.40 -7.95
CA LYS A 164 -20.21 -21.33 -7.42
C LYS A 164 -19.17 -20.63 -6.55
N VAL A 165 -18.82 -19.38 -6.85
CA VAL A 165 -17.90 -18.59 -6.01
C VAL A 165 -18.54 -18.37 -4.65
N TYR A 166 -19.81 -17.96 -4.60
CA TYR A 166 -20.53 -17.80 -3.33
C TYR A 166 -20.68 -19.12 -2.58
N GLU A 167 -21.06 -20.21 -3.25
CA GLU A 167 -21.17 -21.54 -2.65
C GLU A 167 -19.83 -22.00 -2.05
N TYR A 168 -18.73 -21.83 -2.79
CA TYR A 168 -17.41 -22.24 -2.37
C TYR A 168 -16.90 -21.43 -1.17
N MET A 169 -17.03 -20.10 -1.21
CA MET A 169 -16.52 -19.20 -0.16
C MET A 169 -17.37 -19.24 1.13
N ALA A 170 -18.64 -19.63 1.04
CA ALA A 170 -19.48 -19.89 2.21
C ALA A 170 -19.13 -21.20 2.93
N GLY A 171 -18.36 -22.09 2.29
CA GLY A 171 -17.87 -23.33 2.87
C GLY A 171 -16.62 -23.17 3.73
N SER A 172 -16.16 -24.29 4.30
CA SER A 172 -14.88 -24.36 5.01
C SER A 172 -13.70 -24.12 4.05
N PRO A 173 -12.61 -23.43 4.48
CA PRO A 173 -12.38 -22.91 5.83
C PRO A 173 -12.84 -21.45 6.04
N ASN A 174 -13.36 -20.77 5.02
CA ASN A 174 -13.61 -19.33 5.05
C ASN A 174 -14.90 -18.93 5.74
N PHE A 175 -16.00 -19.66 5.48
CA PHE A 175 -17.35 -19.35 5.98
C PHE A 175 -17.79 -17.89 5.73
N TRP A 176 -17.42 -17.33 4.57
CA TRP A 176 -17.64 -15.93 4.28
C TRP A 176 -19.09 -15.60 3.97
N PRO A 177 -19.62 -14.47 4.49
CA PRO A 177 -20.88 -13.94 4.01
C PRO A 177 -20.75 -13.42 2.56
N PRO A 178 -21.88 -13.26 1.84
CA PRO A 178 -21.87 -12.79 0.46
C PRO A 178 -21.15 -11.45 0.25
N GLU A 179 -21.24 -10.54 1.21
CA GLU A 179 -20.62 -9.22 1.12
C GLU A 179 -19.09 -9.31 1.10
N THR A 180 -18.50 -10.13 1.97
CA THR A 180 -17.05 -10.39 2.00
C THR A 180 -16.58 -11.07 0.72
N THR A 181 -17.34 -12.05 0.23
CA THR A 181 -17.03 -12.75 -1.03
C THR A 181 -17.10 -11.79 -2.23
N TYR A 182 -18.12 -10.93 -2.27
CA TYR A 182 -18.23 -9.93 -3.32
C TYR A 182 -17.04 -8.98 -3.29
N HIS A 183 -16.70 -8.46 -2.10
CA HIS A 183 -15.63 -7.49 -1.94
C HIS A 183 -14.26 -8.03 -2.32
N ASN A 184 -13.92 -9.23 -1.85
CA ASN A 184 -12.60 -9.80 -1.99
C ASN A 184 -12.40 -10.57 -3.30
N ILE A 185 -13.46 -11.17 -3.88
CA ILE A 185 -13.33 -12.04 -5.07
C ILE A 185 -13.99 -11.43 -6.31
N ILE A 186 -15.28 -11.14 -6.22
CA ILE A 186 -16.11 -10.89 -7.42
C ILE A 186 -15.90 -9.46 -7.96
N ARG A 187 -15.83 -8.48 -7.06
CA ARG A 187 -15.67 -7.06 -7.38
C ARG A 187 -14.40 -6.87 -8.21
N LYS A 188 -14.52 -6.11 -9.30
CA LYS A 188 -13.38 -5.61 -10.06
C LYS A 188 -12.99 -4.24 -9.57
N LEU A 189 -11.68 -3.97 -9.55
CA LEU A 189 -11.18 -2.61 -9.46
C LEU A 189 -11.62 -1.87 -10.72
N SER A 190 -11.90 -0.58 -10.59
CA SER A 190 -12.12 0.24 -11.78
C SER A 190 -10.81 0.31 -12.58
N THR A 191 -10.90 0.54 -13.90
CA THR A 191 -9.72 0.87 -14.72
C THR A 191 -8.96 2.09 -14.20
N ASP A 192 -9.59 2.83 -13.30
CA ASP A 192 -9.11 4.08 -12.73
C ASP A 192 -8.29 3.84 -11.46
N GLN A 193 -8.34 2.63 -10.91
CA GLN A 193 -7.58 2.21 -9.72
C GLN A 193 -6.33 1.39 -10.08
N VAL A 194 -6.11 1.05 -11.35
CA VAL A 194 -5.02 0.18 -11.79
C VAL A 194 -4.10 0.93 -12.75
N ALA A 195 -2.80 0.97 -12.44
CA ALA A 195 -1.80 1.68 -13.24
C ALA A 195 -1.21 0.83 -14.39
N GLY A 196 -1.56 -0.46 -14.48
CA GLY A 196 -1.08 -1.40 -15.49
C GLY A 196 -2.19 -2.02 -16.34
N SER A 197 -1.83 -2.53 -17.52
CA SER A 197 -2.77 -3.16 -18.47
C SER A 197 -2.68 -4.69 -18.52
N HIS A 198 -1.77 -5.30 -17.76
CA HIS A 198 -1.47 -6.72 -17.84
C HIS A 198 -1.77 -7.41 -16.50
N TRP A 199 -2.59 -8.46 -16.56
CA TRP A 199 -2.87 -9.35 -15.44
C TRP A 199 -1.72 -10.33 -15.24
N ASP A 200 -1.21 -10.43 -14.01
CA ASP A 200 -0.17 -11.40 -13.63
C ASP A 200 -0.72 -12.53 -12.76
N VAL A 201 -1.03 -13.66 -13.39
CA VAL A 201 -1.50 -14.87 -12.68
C VAL A 201 -0.48 -15.46 -11.71
N LEU A 202 0.80 -15.06 -11.79
CA LEU A 202 1.85 -15.52 -10.88
C LEU A 202 2.13 -14.54 -9.74
N SER A 203 1.45 -13.39 -9.73
CA SER A 203 1.63 -12.36 -8.69
C SER A 203 1.35 -12.94 -7.32
N ILE A 204 2.15 -12.56 -6.33
CA ILE A 204 1.84 -12.89 -4.93
C ILE A 204 0.48 -12.35 -4.49
N MET A 205 -0.06 -11.34 -5.18
CA MET A 205 -1.37 -10.74 -4.92
C MET A 205 -2.53 -11.48 -5.62
N GLU A 206 -2.25 -12.50 -6.44
CA GLU A 206 -3.26 -13.37 -7.04
C GLU A 206 -3.66 -14.49 -6.07
N TYR A 207 -4.95 -14.76 -5.95
CA TYR A 207 -5.43 -15.93 -5.21
C TYR A 207 -5.35 -17.20 -6.04
N GLY A 208 -5.06 -18.32 -5.39
CA GLY A 208 -5.38 -19.61 -5.96
C GLY A 208 -6.89 -19.79 -6.09
N PHE A 209 -7.36 -20.38 -7.19
CA PHE A 209 -8.78 -20.68 -7.39
C PHE A 209 -8.96 -22.14 -7.80
N GLY A 210 -9.93 -22.80 -7.19
CA GLY A 210 -10.31 -24.16 -7.55
C GLY A 210 -10.98 -24.26 -8.94
N PRO A 211 -11.08 -25.49 -9.50
CA PRO A 211 -11.75 -25.71 -10.78
C PRO A 211 -13.23 -25.32 -10.72
N GLY A 212 -13.73 -24.73 -11.81
CA GLY A 212 -15.14 -24.39 -11.98
C GLY A 212 -15.59 -23.05 -11.38
N LEU A 213 -14.72 -22.34 -10.66
CA LEU A 213 -14.96 -20.99 -10.16
C LEU A 213 -14.84 -19.93 -11.27
N ILE A 214 -13.96 -20.16 -12.24
CA ILE A 214 -13.68 -19.25 -13.35
C ILE A 214 -14.32 -19.80 -14.63
N LYS A 215 -15.14 -19.00 -15.33
CA LYS A 215 -15.70 -19.33 -16.66
C LYS A 215 -14.76 -18.94 -17.78
N ARG A 216 -14.11 -17.78 -17.64
CA ARG A 216 -13.14 -17.23 -18.59
C ARG A 216 -12.01 -16.53 -17.83
N PRO A 217 -10.78 -16.49 -18.37
CA PRO A 217 -10.34 -17.13 -19.62
C PRO A 217 -10.40 -18.67 -19.56
N GLU A 218 -10.66 -19.32 -20.70
CA GLU A 218 -10.85 -20.79 -20.79
C GLU A 218 -9.69 -21.58 -20.17
N ALA A 219 -8.46 -21.06 -20.30
CA ALA A 219 -7.24 -21.67 -19.77
C ALA A 219 -7.28 -21.89 -18.23
N TYR A 220 -8.05 -21.07 -17.51
CA TYR A 220 -8.11 -21.07 -16.04
C TYR A 220 -9.39 -21.72 -15.49
N ARG A 221 -10.20 -22.38 -16.34
CA ARG A 221 -11.41 -23.12 -15.89
C ARG A 221 -11.09 -24.25 -14.91
N ASN A 222 -9.89 -24.82 -15.01
CA ASN A 222 -9.41 -25.89 -14.13
C ASN A 222 -8.77 -25.35 -12.84
N GLY A 223 -8.75 -24.03 -12.66
CA GLY A 223 -8.20 -23.34 -11.50
C GLY A 223 -6.92 -22.58 -11.78
N ILE A 224 -6.53 -21.78 -10.79
CA ILE A 224 -5.27 -21.04 -10.69
C ILE A 224 -4.57 -21.59 -9.44
N PRO A 225 -3.31 -22.05 -9.52
CA PRO A 225 -2.59 -22.44 -8.32
C PRO A 225 -2.19 -21.21 -7.51
N SER A 226 -2.26 -21.29 -6.18
CA SER A 226 -1.79 -20.24 -5.28
C SER A 226 -0.29 -19.93 -5.49
N PRO A 227 0.08 -18.69 -5.83
CA PRO A 227 1.48 -18.28 -5.90
C PRO A 227 2.14 -18.30 -4.52
N LEU A 228 3.38 -18.78 -4.45
CA LEU A 228 4.11 -18.94 -3.18
C LEU A 228 5.27 -17.96 -3.00
N LYS A 229 5.56 -17.14 -4.01
CA LYS A 229 6.71 -16.23 -4.07
C LYS A 229 6.37 -15.00 -4.89
N LEU A 230 7.14 -13.93 -4.70
CA LEU A 230 7.06 -12.73 -5.54
C LEU A 230 7.36 -13.08 -7.01
N SER A 231 6.46 -12.72 -7.90
CA SER A 231 6.67 -12.77 -9.35
C SER A 231 7.71 -11.72 -9.77
N ASP A 232 8.19 -11.81 -11.02
CA ASP A 232 9.08 -10.76 -11.52
C ASP A 232 8.34 -9.44 -11.74
N GLN A 233 7.05 -9.50 -12.05
CA GLN A 233 6.20 -8.32 -12.21
C GLN A 233 5.88 -7.67 -10.86
N ASP A 234 5.69 -8.43 -9.77
CA ASP A 234 5.56 -7.87 -8.42
C ASP A 234 6.78 -7.00 -8.07
N LYS A 235 7.98 -7.52 -8.34
CA LYS A 235 9.25 -6.85 -8.04
C LYS A 235 9.48 -5.62 -8.91
N GLU A 236 9.03 -5.64 -10.16
CA GLU A 236 9.09 -4.47 -11.05
C GLU A 236 8.08 -3.41 -10.60
N TYR A 237 6.84 -3.83 -10.37
CA TYR A 237 5.73 -2.94 -10.05
C TYR A 237 5.95 -2.19 -8.73
N VAL A 238 6.49 -2.84 -7.70
CA VAL A 238 6.85 -2.16 -6.45
C VAL A 238 7.98 -1.15 -6.64
N ARG A 239 8.94 -1.40 -7.55
CA ARG A 239 10.02 -0.44 -7.86
C ARG A 239 9.54 0.73 -8.70
N THR A 240 8.50 0.56 -9.50
CA THR A 240 7.84 1.67 -10.20
C THR A 240 7.21 2.63 -9.19
N TRP A 241 6.51 2.11 -8.19
CA TRP A 241 5.86 2.93 -7.16
C TRP A 241 6.80 3.45 -6.09
N TYR A 242 7.84 2.69 -5.78
CA TYR A 242 8.80 3.00 -4.73
C TYR A 242 10.23 2.83 -5.23
N PRO A 243 10.68 3.65 -6.20
CA PRO A 243 12.03 3.53 -6.76
C PRO A 243 13.10 3.77 -5.69
N PRO A 244 14.32 3.24 -5.87
CA PRO A 244 15.45 3.57 -5.00
C PRO A 244 15.59 5.09 -4.86
N LEU A 245 15.84 5.57 -3.64
CA LEU A 245 16.03 6.99 -3.39
C LEU A 245 17.35 7.47 -4.00
N ALA A 246 17.34 8.70 -4.51
CA ALA A 246 18.57 9.37 -4.93
C ALA A 246 19.48 9.59 -3.71
N PRO A 247 20.82 9.45 -3.87
CA PRO A 247 21.75 9.63 -2.76
C PRO A 247 21.83 11.08 -2.27
N GLN A 248 21.41 12.03 -3.10
CA GLN A 248 21.40 13.45 -2.79
C GLN A 248 20.05 14.06 -3.19
N MET A 249 19.55 14.94 -2.32
CA MET A 249 18.36 15.75 -2.56
C MET A 249 18.78 17.20 -2.81
N ASP A 250 18.02 17.91 -3.62
CA ASP A 250 18.19 19.35 -3.76
C ASP A 250 17.71 20.06 -2.50
N GLU A 251 18.42 21.11 -2.09
CA GLU A 251 17.97 21.98 -1.00
C GLU A 251 16.83 22.87 -1.51
N LEU A 252 15.65 22.78 -0.89
CA LEU A 252 14.62 23.79 -1.07
C LEU A 252 14.98 24.98 -0.19
N LYS A 253 15.15 26.17 -0.78
CA LYS A 253 15.53 27.39 -0.07
C LYS A 253 14.33 28.28 0.23
N PRO A 254 14.31 28.99 1.38
CA PRO A 254 13.19 29.85 1.73
C PRO A 254 12.95 30.89 0.64
N PHE A 255 11.69 31.15 0.31
CA PHE A 255 11.26 32.12 -0.72
C PHE A 255 11.77 31.83 -2.14
N GLN A 256 12.22 30.59 -2.43
CA GLN A 256 12.60 30.15 -3.77
C GLN A 256 11.72 29.00 -4.21
N SER A 257 10.96 29.21 -5.30
CA SER A 257 10.13 28.16 -5.89
C SER A 257 10.99 27.15 -6.65
N SER A 258 10.75 25.87 -6.44
CA SER A 258 11.29 24.78 -7.26
C SER A 258 10.21 24.25 -8.20
N VAL A 259 10.53 24.12 -9.48
CA VAL A 259 9.58 23.63 -10.51
C VAL A 259 9.42 22.11 -10.38
N LEU A 260 8.17 21.65 -10.37
CA LEU A 260 7.80 20.23 -10.32
C LEU A 260 7.52 19.74 -11.74
N GLY A 261 8.58 19.36 -12.47
CA GLY A 261 8.49 18.73 -13.79
C GLY A 261 8.17 17.23 -13.73
N LEU A 262 7.14 16.86 -12.96
CA LEU A 262 6.81 15.48 -12.59
C LEU A 262 5.65 14.92 -13.43
N ALA A 263 5.74 13.66 -13.84
CA ALA A 263 4.58 12.94 -14.36
C ALA A 263 3.68 12.44 -13.21
N SER A 264 2.51 11.89 -13.54
CA SER A 264 1.64 11.24 -12.54
C SER A 264 2.35 10.05 -11.89
N GLY A 265 2.35 10.00 -10.57
CA GLY A 265 3.04 8.99 -9.75
C GLY A 265 4.47 9.36 -9.36
N ASP A 266 5.12 10.25 -10.11
CA ASP A 266 6.48 10.72 -9.84
C ASP A 266 6.54 11.57 -8.56
N GLN A 267 7.74 11.69 -8.02
CA GLN A 267 7.99 12.40 -6.78
C GLN A 267 9.26 13.27 -6.88
N ALA A 268 9.22 14.42 -6.22
CA ALA A 268 10.41 15.22 -5.93
C ALA A 268 10.67 15.23 -4.42
N ASP A 269 11.94 15.08 -4.06
CA ASP A 269 12.41 15.08 -2.68
C ASP A 269 13.35 16.26 -2.46
N TYR A 270 13.09 17.03 -1.41
CA TYR A 270 13.87 18.20 -1.06
C TYR A 270 14.38 18.13 0.36
N GLU A 271 15.63 18.52 0.55
CA GLU A 271 16.18 18.82 1.85
C GLU A 271 15.73 20.21 2.30
N VAL A 272 15.32 20.32 3.55
CA VAL A 272 14.96 21.60 4.18
C VAL A 272 15.75 21.78 5.47
N ILE A 273 16.60 22.81 5.50
CA ILE A 273 17.39 23.18 6.67
C ILE A 273 16.99 24.62 7.08
N PRO A 274 16.17 24.80 8.12
CA PRO A 274 15.74 26.12 8.55
C PRO A 274 16.89 26.93 9.15
N GLU A 275 17.10 28.16 8.68
CA GLU A 275 18.09 29.08 9.24
C GLU A 275 17.68 29.67 10.60
N LYS A 276 16.37 29.68 10.88
CA LYS A 276 15.74 30.21 12.10
C LYS A 276 14.67 29.26 12.62
N SER A 277 14.55 29.17 13.95
CA SER A 277 13.44 28.45 14.59
C SER A 277 12.18 29.30 14.57
N GLN A 278 11.27 29.01 13.66
CA GLN A 278 10.02 29.76 13.48
C GLN A 278 8.97 28.90 12.78
N LYS A 279 7.76 29.45 12.64
CA LYS A 279 6.75 28.87 11.75
C LYS A 279 7.13 29.19 10.31
N TYR A 280 7.08 28.16 9.46
CA TYR A 280 7.21 28.27 8.02
C TYR A 280 5.93 27.78 7.37
N GLN A 281 5.64 28.35 6.21
CA GLN A 281 4.54 27.93 5.34
C GLN A 281 5.14 27.14 4.19
N PHE A 282 4.51 26.02 3.84
CA PHE A 282 4.81 25.25 2.63
C PHE A 282 3.62 25.35 1.70
N GLY A 283 3.87 25.50 0.41
CA GLY A 283 2.80 25.56 -0.57
C GLY A 283 3.25 25.12 -1.94
N THR A 284 2.34 24.49 -2.66
CA THR A 284 2.45 24.34 -4.11
C THR A 284 1.76 25.47 -4.86
N PHE A 285 2.13 25.62 -6.12
CA PHE A 285 1.53 26.56 -7.06
C PHE A 285 1.35 25.89 -8.39
N GLY A 286 0.25 26.21 -9.07
CA GLY A 286 -0.11 25.66 -10.36
C GLY A 286 -1.44 24.93 -10.29
N ASN A 287 -1.72 24.18 -11.36
CA ASN A 287 -2.93 23.39 -11.52
C ASN A 287 -2.51 21.92 -11.47
N ALA A 288 -2.39 21.40 -10.25
CA ALA A 288 -1.93 20.04 -9.99
C ALA A 288 -2.55 19.49 -8.71
N ASP A 289 -2.70 18.16 -8.66
CA ASP A 289 -2.98 17.40 -7.45
C ASP A 289 -1.65 16.85 -6.95
N VAL A 290 -1.30 17.17 -5.71
CA VAL A 290 -0.06 16.79 -5.07
C VAL A 290 -0.30 16.30 -3.65
N LYS A 291 0.48 15.29 -3.27
CA LYS A 291 0.62 14.88 -1.88
C LYS A 291 1.96 15.37 -1.36
N MET A 292 1.92 16.33 -0.45
CA MET A 292 3.10 16.82 0.24
C MET A 292 3.22 16.18 1.61
N VAL A 293 4.41 15.69 1.97
CA VAL A 293 4.69 15.15 3.29
C VAL A 293 6.05 15.63 3.76
N LEU A 294 6.08 16.18 4.97
CA LEU A 294 7.29 16.63 5.63
C LEU A 294 7.72 15.63 6.71
N PHE A 295 8.98 15.21 6.64
CA PHE A 295 9.62 14.39 7.64
C PHE A 295 10.73 15.17 8.35
N GLU A 296 10.94 14.87 9.63
CA GLU A 296 12.11 15.30 10.40
C GLU A 296 13.10 14.14 10.46
N GLN A 297 14.38 14.44 10.22
CA GLN A 297 15.44 13.49 10.46
C GLN A 297 15.77 13.47 11.95
N VAL A 298 15.56 12.32 12.59
CA VAL A 298 15.85 12.05 14.00
C VAL A 298 16.89 10.94 14.10
N ASP A 299 17.71 10.96 15.15
CA ASP A 299 18.60 9.87 15.54
C ASP A 299 19.34 9.15 14.38
N GLY A 300 20.19 9.89 13.67
CA GLY A 300 20.87 9.36 12.48
C GLY A 300 20.01 9.53 11.24
N GLU A 301 19.73 8.47 10.49
CA GLU A 301 19.00 8.51 9.22
C GLU A 301 17.49 8.29 9.36
N ASN A 302 16.96 8.21 10.59
CA ASN A 302 15.55 7.91 10.79
C ASN A 302 14.69 9.12 10.41
N LEU A 303 13.58 8.88 9.72
CA LEU A 303 12.63 9.91 9.31
C LEU A 303 11.33 9.73 10.09
N ARG A 304 10.97 10.73 10.88
CA ARG A 304 9.68 10.80 11.58
C ARG A 304 8.74 11.74 10.83
N TYR A 305 7.49 11.33 10.65
CA TYR A 305 6.46 12.18 10.07
C TYR A 305 6.25 13.43 10.94
N VAL A 306 6.15 14.60 10.30
CA VAL A 306 5.85 15.86 10.98
C VAL A 306 4.44 16.33 10.62
N THR A 307 4.18 16.45 9.31
CA THR A 307 2.91 16.92 8.77
C THR A 307 2.83 16.60 7.28
N GLY A 308 1.66 16.75 6.70
CA GLY A 308 1.44 16.57 5.27
C GLY A 308 0.10 17.15 4.87
N ASP A 309 -0.09 17.26 3.56
CA ASP A 309 -1.33 17.70 2.95
C ASP A 309 -1.52 16.99 1.60
N ASP A 310 -2.76 16.64 1.31
CA ASP A 310 -3.19 15.99 0.08
C ASP A 310 -4.32 16.85 -0.49
N ASP A 311 -4.05 17.59 -1.57
CA ASP A 311 -5.03 18.47 -2.21
C ASP A 311 -5.80 17.76 -3.35
N SER A 312 -5.65 16.43 -3.44
CA SER A 312 -6.18 15.65 -4.56
C SER A 312 -7.69 15.80 -4.76
N GLY A 313 -8.05 16.28 -5.95
CA GLY A 313 -9.43 16.48 -6.35
C GLY A 313 -10.06 17.75 -5.80
N GLU A 314 -9.29 18.59 -5.09
CA GLU A 314 -9.75 19.88 -4.59
C GLU A 314 -9.40 21.03 -5.57
N ASP A 315 -10.11 22.15 -5.46
CA ASP A 315 -9.80 23.39 -6.19
C ASP A 315 -8.90 24.31 -5.35
N ARG A 316 -7.83 23.74 -4.80
CA ARG A 316 -6.78 24.45 -4.06
C ARG A 316 -5.43 23.84 -4.37
N ASN A 317 -4.37 24.54 -3.98
CA ASN A 317 -3.02 23.98 -3.93
C ASN A 317 -2.74 23.44 -2.52
N GLY A 318 -1.87 22.44 -2.48
CA GLY A 318 -1.38 21.84 -1.25
C GLY A 318 -0.69 22.88 -0.38
N ARG A 319 -1.01 22.88 0.91
CA ARG A 319 -0.50 23.87 1.85
C ARG A 319 -0.54 23.38 3.30
N PHE A 320 0.53 23.64 4.05
CA PHE A 320 0.53 23.50 5.50
C PHE A 320 1.45 24.51 6.19
N GLU A 321 1.20 24.75 7.48
CA GLU A 321 2.05 25.56 8.36
C GLU A 321 2.67 24.66 9.43
N VAL A 322 3.98 24.80 9.64
CA VAL A 322 4.70 24.01 10.64
C VAL A 322 5.82 24.80 11.28
N LYS A 323 6.05 24.59 12.58
CA LYS A 323 7.21 25.15 13.28
C LYS A 323 8.43 24.27 13.05
N LEU A 324 9.46 24.82 12.40
CA LEU A 324 10.74 24.15 12.22
C LEU A 324 11.77 24.71 13.19
N PHE A 325 12.78 23.90 13.52
CA PHE A 325 13.83 24.27 14.47
C PHE A 325 15.18 24.41 13.77
N LYS A 326 15.84 25.54 13.98
CA LYS A 326 17.17 25.85 13.43
C LYS A 326 18.15 24.69 13.68
N GLY A 327 18.88 24.31 12.64
CA GLY A 327 19.94 23.29 12.72
C GLY A 327 19.42 21.85 12.72
N ARG A 328 18.10 21.63 12.68
CA ARG A 328 17.52 20.32 12.38
C ARG A 328 17.38 20.14 10.87
N ARG A 329 17.31 18.89 10.44
CA ARG A 329 17.18 18.53 9.02
C ARG A 329 15.80 17.95 8.78
N TYR A 330 15.14 18.41 7.73
CA TYR A 330 13.84 17.95 7.30
C TYR A 330 13.90 17.51 5.84
N VAL A 331 12.99 16.61 5.46
CA VAL A 331 12.82 16.14 4.09
C VAL A 331 11.38 16.39 3.67
N LEU A 332 11.19 17.26 2.69
CA LEU A 332 9.91 17.47 2.05
C LEU A 332 9.81 16.53 0.84
N ARG A 333 8.73 15.77 0.78
CA ARG A 333 8.42 14.93 -0.37
C ARG A 333 7.15 15.40 -1.02
N VAL A 334 7.18 15.53 -2.33
CA VAL A 334 6.05 16.02 -3.13
C VAL A 334 5.77 14.99 -4.21
N ARG A 335 4.71 14.20 -4.04
CA ARG A 335 4.25 13.26 -5.06
C ARG A 335 3.20 13.94 -5.93
N MET A 336 3.39 13.83 -7.24
CA MET A 336 2.46 14.34 -8.25
C MET A 336 1.38 13.29 -8.53
N TYR A 337 0.11 13.64 -8.33
CA TYR A 337 -1.00 12.76 -8.69
C TYR A 337 -1.49 13.11 -10.09
N SER A 338 -1.78 14.38 -10.35
CA SER A 338 -2.26 14.83 -11.65
C SER A 338 -1.84 16.28 -11.95
N THR A 339 -1.78 16.65 -13.23
CA THR A 339 -1.62 18.05 -13.67
C THR A 339 -2.67 18.39 -14.72
N TRP A 340 -3.17 19.63 -14.72
CA TRP A 340 -4.08 20.13 -15.76
C TRP A 340 -3.70 21.56 -16.18
N GLY A 341 -3.98 21.93 -17.42
CA GLY A 341 -3.56 23.24 -17.94
C GLY A 341 -2.08 23.28 -18.37
N SER A 342 -1.32 24.31 -17.96
CA SER A 342 0.05 24.56 -18.47
C SER A 342 1.14 23.60 -18.00
N ALA A 343 0.78 22.47 -17.38
CA ALA A 343 1.64 21.38 -16.90
C ALA A 343 2.73 21.74 -15.86
N ASN A 344 2.95 23.02 -15.56
CA ASN A 344 3.94 23.45 -14.59
C ASN A 344 3.30 23.64 -13.22
N ALA A 345 3.70 22.81 -12.26
CA ALA A 345 3.53 23.08 -10.83
C ALA A 345 4.88 23.48 -10.22
N SER A 346 4.85 24.07 -9.03
CA SER A 346 6.05 24.37 -8.26
C SER A 346 5.78 24.23 -6.77
N VAL A 347 6.83 24.11 -5.97
CA VAL A 347 6.77 24.08 -4.51
C VAL A 347 7.69 25.13 -3.93
N MET A 348 7.29 25.74 -2.82
CA MET A 348 8.09 26.70 -2.06
C MET A 348 7.77 26.59 -0.57
N TYR A 349 8.70 27.03 0.26
CA TYR A 349 8.41 27.35 1.65
C TYR A 349 8.96 28.73 2.03
N TRP A 350 8.36 29.38 3.03
CA TRP A 350 8.70 30.75 3.44
C TRP A 350 8.43 31.04 4.92
#